data_AF-A0A292Q2J4-F1
#
_entry.id   AF-A0A292Q2J4-F1
#
_cell.length_a   1.000
_cell.length_b   1.000
_cell.length_c   1.000
_cell.angle_alpha   90.00
_cell.angle_beta   90.00
_cell.angle_gamma   90.00
#
_symmetry.space_group_name_H-M   'P 1'
#
loop_
_entity.id
_entity.type
_entity.pdbx_description
1 polymer ?
#
loop_
_entity_poly.entity_id
_entity_poly.type
_entity_poly.pdbx_seq_one_letter_code
_entity_poly.pdbx_strand_id
1 'polypeptide(L)'
;MDTVACNFRGRIREYNSAFAFTSLYHLQGPLQPQPNNTPAFAQLYFYDPTYAAHARYTAHPRLDSDVLHRLTTMLQNVNPYIAIYKTARERLEAVSQSESDVRVVLNPQLRLIMETGADR
;
A
#
# COMPACT_ATOMS: atom_id res chain seq x y z
N MET A 1 37.57 3.40 22.82
CA MET A 1 37.72 2.79 21.48
C MET A 1 36.64 1.74 21.37
N ASP A 2 35.55 2.10 20.72
CA ASP A 2 34.24 1.74 21.27
C ASP A 2 33.63 0.51 20.61
N THR A 3 33.64 -0.60 21.36
CA THR A 3 33.06 -1.89 20.98
C THR A 3 31.56 -1.80 20.66
N VAL A 4 30.89 -0.74 21.09
CA VAL A 4 29.48 -0.45 20.81
C VAL A 4 29.26 -0.15 19.32
N ALA A 5 30.19 0.55 18.64
CA ALA A 5 30.05 0.92 17.24
C ALA A 5 30.16 -0.28 16.28
N CYS A 6 31.07 -1.23 16.55
CA CYS A 6 31.28 -2.40 15.70
C CYS A 6 30.07 -3.35 15.63
N ASN A 7 29.28 -3.43 16.73
CA ASN A 7 28.12 -4.32 16.80
C ASN A 7 26.84 -3.73 16.19
N PHE A 8 26.84 -2.44 15.81
CA PHE A 8 25.68 -1.76 15.23
C PHE A 8 25.14 -2.44 13.96
N ARG A 9 26.04 -2.84 13.04
CA ARG A 9 25.65 -3.55 11.81
C ARG A 9 25.05 -4.94 12.08
N GLY A 10 25.61 -5.68 13.03
CA GLY A 10 25.14 -7.03 13.35
C GLY A 10 23.78 -7.05 14.06
N ARG A 11 23.48 -6.02 14.86
CA ARG A 11 22.23 -5.91 15.64
C ARG A 11 21.21 -4.94 15.04
N ILE A 12 21.41 -4.48 13.79
CA ILE A 12 20.57 -3.43 13.21
C ILE A 12 19.07 -3.81 13.12
N ARG A 13 18.75 -5.10 12.97
CA ARG A 13 17.36 -5.61 13.00
C ARG A 13 16.72 -5.55 14.39
N GLU A 14 17.52 -5.72 15.44
CA GLU A 14 17.10 -5.64 16.85
C GLU A 14 16.98 -4.18 17.30
N TYR A 15 17.89 -3.31 16.84
CA TYR A 15 17.77 -1.86 17.01
C TYR A 15 16.62 -1.24 16.20
N ASN A 16 16.21 -1.85 15.08
CA ASN A 16 15.05 -1.42 14.28
C ASN A 16 13.72 -2.04 14.74
N SER A 17 13.72 -3.07 15.60
CA SER A 17 12.52 -3.53 16.31
C SER A 17 12.34 -2.80 17.64
N ALA A 18 13.44 -2.39 18.28
CA ALA A 18 13.47 -1.10 18.97
C ALA A 18 13.23 0.06 17.98
N PHE A 19 12.80 1.24 18.42
CA PHE A 19 12.45 2.39 17.56
C PHE A 19 11.35 2.16 16.48
N ALA A 20 10.94 0.92 16.19
CA ALA A 20 9.65 0.64 15.56
C ALA A 20 8.51 1.22 16.41
N PHE A 21 8.62 1.12 17.74
CA PHE A 21 7.70 1.75 18.69
C PHE A 21 7.80 3.30 18.76
N THR A 22 8.80 3.94 18.16
CA THR A 22 8.84 5.41 17.99
C THR A 22 8.33 5.86 16.62
N SER A 23 7.99 4.93 15.72
CA SER A 23 7.59 5.20 14.35
C SER A 23 6.18 4.67 14.09
N LEU A 24 5.15 5.50 14.29
CA LEU A 24 3.78 5.15 13.92
C LEU A 24 3.67 5.08 12.38
N TYR A 25 3.41 3.88 11.86
CA TYR A 25 3.09 3.66 10.45
C TYR A 25 1.69 3.07 10.28
N HIS A 26 1.04 3.38 9.16
CA HIS A 26 -0.16 2.67 8.76
C HIS A 26 0.19 1.25 8.33
N LEU A 27 -0.37 0.25 9.01
CA LEU A 27 -0.41 -1.11 8.48
C LEU A 27 -1.38 -1.13 7.29
N GLN A 28 -0.84 -1.35 6.09
CA GLN A 28 -1.63 -1.47 4.88
C GLN A 28 -1.80 -2.94 4.49
N GLY A 29 -3.01 -3.30 4.05
CA GLY A 29 -3.29 -4.60 3.45
C GLY A 29 -2.63 -4.77 2.06
N PRO A 30 -2.78 -5.96 1.44
CA PRO A 30 -2.27 -6.21 0.10
C PRO A 30 -2.82 -5.21 -0.92
N LEU A 31 -2.00 -4.82 -1.90
CA LEU A 31 -2.36 -3.83 -2.92
C LEU A 31 -3.42 -4.34 -3.91
N GLN A 32 -3.53 -5.65 -4.09
CA GLN A 32 -4.59 -6.29 -4.87
C GLN A 32 -5.59 -6.98 -3.92
N PRO A 33 -6.89 -7.00 -4.26
CA PRO A 33 -7.84 -7.88 -3.59
C PRO A 33 -7.45 -9.35 -3.83
N GLN A 34 -7.77 -10.23 -2.88
CA GLN A 34 -7.70 -11.67 -3.14
C GLN A 34 -8.77 -12.08 -4.17
N PRO A 35 -8.59 -13.20 -4.89
CA PRO A 35 -9.62 -13.73 -5.79
C PRO A 35 -10.98 -13.81 -5.08
N ASN A 36 -12.02 -13.34 -5.77
CA ASN A 36 -13.41 -13.27 -5.29
C ASN A 36 -13.70 -12.27 -4.14
N ASN A 37 -12.73 -11.48 -3.66
CA ASN A 37 -12.97 -10.44 -2.66
C ASN A 37 -13.23 -9.07 -3.31
N THR A 38 -14.20 -8.32 -2.78
CA THR A 38 -14.42 -6.90 -3.14
C THR A 38 -13.21 -6.06 -2.71
N PRO A 39 -12.68 -5.16 -3.56
CA PRO A 39 -11.57 -4.30 -3.18
C PRO A 39 -11.95 -3.33 -2.05
N ALA A 40 -10.99 -3.07 -1.16
CA ALA A 40 -11.19 -2.23 0.02
C ALA A 40 -10.01 -1.30 0.31
N PHE A 41 -10.24 -0.28 1.14
CA PHE A 41 -9.22 0.68 1.61
C PHE A 41 -8.38 1.28 0.47
N ALA A 42 -7.07 1.00 0.43
CA ALA A 42 -6.12 1.49 -0.56
C ALA A 42 -6.35 0.90 -1.96
N GLN A 43 -6.85 -0.34 -2.06
CA GLN A 43 -7.09 -1.04 -3.33
C GLN A 43 -8.09 -0.28 -4.21
N LEU A 44 -9.02 0.45 -3.58
CA LEU A 44 -10.01 1.27 -4.27
C LEU A 44 -9.40 2.43 -5.08
N TYR A 45 -8.14 2.82 -4.83
CA TYR A 45 -7.44 3.82 -5.65
C TYR A 45 -6.89 3.26 -6.97
N PHE A 46 -6.98 1.94 -7.21
CA PHE A 46 -6.60 1.33 -8.49
C PHE A 46 -7.72 1.41 -9.55
N TYR A 47 -8.94 1.73 -9.11
CA TYR A 47 -10.16 1.82 -9.91
C TYR A 47 -10.57 3.29 -10.12
N ASP A 48 -11.53 3.51 -11.03
CA ASP A 48 -12.12 4.84 -11.23
C ASP A 48 -12.91 5.32 -9.99
N PRO A 49 -13.10 6.64 -9.80
CA PRO A 49 -13.78 7.17 -8.61
C PRO A 49 -15.24 6.72 -8.48
N THR A 50 -15.93 6.41 -9.58
CA THR A 50 -17.33 6.00 -9.57
C THR A 50 -17.46 4.57 -9.03
N TYR A 51 -16.67 3.64 -9.56
CA TYR A 51 -16.56 2.28 -9.02
C TYR A 51 -16.10 2.30 -7.56
N ALA A 52 -15.09 3.11 -7.23
CA ALA A 52 -14.57 3.21 -5.87
C ALA A 52 -15.59 3.78 -4.86
N ALA A 53 -16.44 4.71 -5.28
CA ALA A 53 -17.56 5.21 -4.46
C ALA A 53 -18.65 4.14 -4.30
N HIS A 54 -19.02 3.46 -5.39
CA HIS A 54 -20.02 2.39 -5.37
C HIS A 54 -19.59 1.21 -4.48
N ALA A 55 -18.33 0.76 -4.55
CA ALA A 55 -17.80 -0.30 -3.69
C ALA A 55 -17.87 0.08 -2.19
N ARG A 56 -17.61 1.35 -1.84
CA ARG A 56 -17.77 1.85 -0.46
C ARG A 56 -19.23 1.86 -0.01
N TYR A 57 -20.16 2.24 -0.90
CA TYR A 57 -21.60 2.21 -0.63
C TYR A 57 -22.10 0.78 -0.45
N THR A 58 -21.74 -0.16 -1.33
CA THR A 58 -22.13 -1.57 -1.22
C THR A 58 -21.62 -2.22 0.06
N ALA A 59 -20.43 -1.83 0.54
CA ALA A 59 -19.93 -2.25 1.85
C ALA A 59 -20.65 -1.57 3.05
N HIS A 60 -21.25 -0.39 2.86
CA HIS A 60 -21.93 0.38 3.90
C HIS A 60 -23.24 1.02 3.39
N PRO A 61 -24.30 0.25 3.08
CA PRO A 61 -25.50 0.78 2.38
C PRO A 61 -26.34 1.79 3.17
N ARG A 62 -25.98 2.05 4.43
CA ARG A 62 -26.58 3.09 5.29
C ARG A 62 -25.94 4.47 5.11
N LEU A 63 -24.86 4.57 4.35
CA LEU A 63 -24.21 5.84 4.04
C LEU A 63 -24.81 6.46 2.79
N ASP A 64 -24.82 7.79 2.75
CA ASP A 64 -25.27 8.55 1.60
C ASP A 64 -24.31 8.38 0.40
N SER A 65 -24.85 7.96 -0.74
CA SER A 65 -24.07 7.68 -1.96
C SER A 65 -23.46 8.94 -2.58
N ASP A 66 -24.15 10.07 -2.54
CA ASP A 66 -23.68 11.33 -3.13
C ASP A 66 -22.56 11.93 -2.26
N VAL A 67 -22.66 11.81 -0.93
CA VAL A 67 -21.57 12.14 -0.01
C VAL A 67 -20.36 11.23 -0.26
N LEU A 68 -20.55 9.92 -0.41
CA LEU A 68 -19.46 8.99 -0.72
C LEU A 68 -18.79 9.30 -2.07
N HIS A 69 -19.56 9.66 -3.10
CA HIS A 69 -19.02 10.05 -4.40
C HIS A 69 -18.24 11.36 -4.30
N ARG A 70 -18.79 12.40 -3.67
CA ARG A 70 -18.12 13.69 -3.46
C ARG A 70 -16.82 13.56 -2.65
N LEU A 71 -16.82 12.76 -1.58
CA LEU A 71 -15.62 12.47 -0.79
C LEU A 71 -14.58 11.69 -1.61
N THR A 72 -15.02 10.72 -2.43
CA THR A 72 -14.11 9.96 -3.30
C THR A 72 -13.45 10.88 -4.34
N THR A 73 -14.21 11.76 -4.98
CA THR A 73 -13.70 12.76 -5.94
C THR A 73 -12.77 13.78 -5.27
N MET A 74 -13.12 14.27 -4.07
CA MET A 74 -12.23 15.14 -3.30
C MET A 74 -10.91 14.44 -2.95
N LEU A 75 -10.95 13.18 -2.51
CA LEU A 75 -9.75 12.39 -2.27
C LEU A 75 -8.92 12.24 -3.55
N GLN A 76 -9.53 11.93 -4.71
CA GLN A 76 -8.82 11.81 -5.98
C GLN A 76 -8.10 13.09 -6.42
N ASN A 77 -8.66 14.26 -6.10
CA ASN A 77 -8.08 15.55 -6.49
C ASN A 77 -7.03 16.08 -5.50
N VAL A 78 -7.15 15.76 -4.20
CA VAL A 78 -6.37 16.39 -3.12
C VAL A 78 -5.31 15.46 -2.51
N ASN A 79 -5.52 14.14 -2.52
CA ASN A 79 -4.61 13.20 -1.85
C ASN A 79 -3.30 13.01 -2.65
N PRO A 80 -2.13 13.47 -2.15
CA PRO A 80 -0.87 13.44 -2.89
C PRO A 80 -0.38 12.00 -3.16
N TYR A 81 -0.83 11.02 -2.37
CA TYR A 81 -0.36 9.64 -2.45
C TYR A 81 -1.05 8.83 -3.57
N ILE A 82 -2.10 9.35 -4.20
CA ILE A 82 -2.84 8.62 -5.25
C ILE A 82 -1.98 8.36 -6.50
N ALA A 83 -1.04 9.25 -6.82
CA ALA A 83 -0.06 8.99 -7.88
C ALA A 83 0.76 7.71 -7.59
N ILE A 84 1.13 7.48 -6.33
CA ILE A 84 1.93 6.32 -5.91
C ILE A 84 1.12 5.02 -6.07
N TYR A 85 -0.17 5.04 -5.73
CA TYR A 85 -1.06 3.90 -5.96
C TYR A 85 -1.26 3.61 -7.46
N LYS A 86 -1.39 4.64 -8.31
CA LYS A 86 -1.47 4.47 -9.76
C LYS A 86 -0.21 3.82 -10.34
N THR A 87 0.98 4.32 -9.98
CA THR A 87 2.25 3.70 -10.38
C THR A 87 2.44 2.30 -9.81
N ALA A 88 1.94 2.02 -8.59
CA ALA A 88 1.95 0.68 -8.03
C ALA A 88 1.12 -0.30 -8.86
N ARG A 89 -0.07 0.14 -9.33
CA ARG A 89 -0.94 -0.63 -10.21
C ARG A 89 -0.26 -0.92 -11.56
N GLU A 90 0.30 0.09 -12.21
CA GLU A 90 1.03 -0.05 -13.48
C GLU A 90 2.18 -1.07 -13.39
N ARG A 91 2.94 -1.06 -12.29
CA ARG A 91 4.00 -2.05 -12.06
C ARG A 91 3.47 -3.45 -11.78
N LEU A 92 2.37 -3.59 -11.04
CA LEU A 92 1.71 -4.89 -10.82
C LEU A 92 1.16 -5.48 -12.13
N GLU A 93 0.60 -4.65 -13.01
CA GLU A 93 0.13 -5.03 -14.34
C GLU A 93 1.30 -5.49 -15.23
N ALA A 94 2.42 -4.75 -15.24
CA ALA A 94 3.63 -5.14 -15.96
C ALA A 94 4.26 -6.44 -15.44
N VAL A 95 4.37 -6.60 -14.12
CA VAL A 95 4.89 -7.82 -13.49
C VAL A 95 3.97 -9.02 -13.78
N SER A 96 2.67 -8.84 -13.86
CA SER A 96 1.72 -9.93 -14.20
C SER A 96 1.85 -10.42 -15.64
N GLN A 97 2.50 -9.66 -16.53
CA GLN A 97 2.76 -10.01 -17.93
C GLN A 97 4.13 -10.68 -18.14
N SER A 98 5.03 -10.59 -17.15
CA SER A 98 6.34 -11.24 -17.15
C SER A 98 6.38 -12.39 -16.14
N GLU A 99 6.83 -13.58 -16.54
CA GLU A 99 7.05 -14.72 -15.62
C GLU A 99 8.28 -14.52 -14.72
N SER A 100 8.38 -13.37 -14.07
CA SER A 100 9.44 -13.01 -13.13
C SER A 100 8.93 -13.07 -11.69
N ASP A 101 9.69 -13.70 -10.80
CA ASP A 101 9.43 -13.68 -9.36
C ASP A 101 9.79 -12.30 -8.78
N VAL A 102 8.95 -11.30 -9.07
CA VAL A 102 9.10 -9.91 -8.64
C VAL A 102 7.87 -9.52 -7.84
N ARG A 103 8.08 -9.08 -6.61
CA ARG A 103 7.04 -8.61 -5.71
C ARG A 103 7.06 -7.09 -5.64
N VAL A 104 5.91 -6.47 -5.93
CA VAL A 104 5.72 -5.03 -5.76
C VAL A 104 5.23 -4.76 -4.34
N VAL A 105 5.98 -3.97 -3.56
CA VAL A 105 5.70 -3.64 -2.17
C VAL A 105 5.61 -2.13 -1.99
N LEU A 106 4.55 -1.65 -1.33
CA LEU A 106 4.49 -0.28 -0.83
C LEU A 106 4.92 -0.27 0.64
N ASN A 107 6.04 0.38 0.93
CA ASN A 107 6.63 0.36 2.27
C ASN A 107 5.94 1.36 3.23
N PRO A 108 6.23 1.32 4.55
CA PRO A 108 5.66 2.24 5.54
C PRO A 108 5.88 3.74 5.27
N GLN A 109 6.88 4.10 4.46
CA GLN A 109 7.15 5.49 4.03
C GLN A 109 6.49 5.82 2.68
N LEU A 110 5.50 5.02 2.26
CA LEU A 110 4.78 5.11 0.98
C LEU A 110 5.71 5.11 -0.24
N ARG A 111 6.83 4.36 -0.17
CA ARG A 111 7.75 4.16 -1.29
C ARG A 111 7.49 2.82 -1.97
N LEU A 112 7.48 2.84 -3.29
CA LEU A 112 7.25 1.67 -4.13
C LEU A 112 8.57 0.92 -4.36
N ILE A 113 8.69 -0.25 -3.76
CA ILE A 113 9.85 -1.15 -3.82
C ILE A 113 9.49 -2.34 -4.73
N MET A 114 10.46 -2.83 -5.50
CA MET A 114 10.37 -4.12 -6.19
C MET A 114 11.37 -5.05 -5.55
N GLU A 115 10.88 -6.16 -4.98
CA GLU A 115 11.68 -7.22 -4.37
C GLU A 115 11.75 -8.38 -5.37
N THR A 116 12.95 -8.72 -5.85
CA THR A 116 13.17 -9.96 -6.61
C THR A 116 13.23 -11.14 -5.66
N GLY A 117 12.52 -12.22 -5.98
CA GLY A 117 12.47 -13.47 -5.21
C GLY A 117 13.80 -14.20 -5.14
N ALA A 118 14.66 -13.74 -4.23
CA ALA A 118 15.89 -14.39 -3.83
C ALA A 118 16.06 -14.22 -2.32
N ASP A 119 15.20 -14.89 -1.55
CA ASP A 119 15.46 -15.38 -0.19
C ASP A 119 14.25 -16.24 0.25
N ARG A 120 14.50 -17.49 0.66
CA ARG A 120 13.51 -18.48 1.09
C ARG A 120 13.97 -19.15 2.39
#